data_AF-A0A2T2Y8F2-F1
#
_entry.id   AF-A0A2T2Y8F2-F1
#
_cell.length_a   1.000
_cell.length_b   1.000
_cell.length_c   1.000
_cell.angle_alpha   90.00
_cell.angle_beta   90.00
_cell.angle_gamma   90.00
#
_symmetry.space_group_name_H-M   'P 1'
#
loop_
_entity.id
_entity.type
_entity.pdbx_description
1 polymer ?
#
loop_
_entity_poly.entity_id
_entity_poly.type
_entity_poly.pdbx_seq_one_letter_code
_entity_poly.pdbx_strand_id
1 'polypeptide(L)'
;MAAIRITGTWELSFSIHDSDIKQLPFDITMAKFVVQKANRTGVSGEMHLGKEKVNISGRLKPGVPSVVTISEIDVNGVIVNDGLEAMLYIPPWWPTVNYEYDIIVGTMIIGPLSYFKINEFNQRVILVSGIQKFV
;
A
#
# COMPACT_ATOMS: atom_id res chain seq x y z
N MET A 1 -4.91 1.47 18.14
CA MET A 1 -3.52 1.86 17.87
C MET A 1 -3.17 1.68 16.39
N ALA A 2 -3.20 0.47 15.81
CA ALA A 2 -2.91 0.27 14.39
C ALA A 2 -3.80 1.05 13.41
N ALA A 3 -5.12 1.17 13.69
CA ALA A 3 -6.04 1.97 12.87
C ALA A 3 -5.71 3.47 12.87
N ILE A 4 -5.16 3.97 13.98
CA ILE A 4 -4.69 5.36 14.07
C ILE A 4 -3.41 5.50 13.25
N ARG A 5 -2.47 4.57 13.42
CA ARG A 5 -1.16 4.59 12.76
C ARG A 5 -1.24 4.51 11.24
N ILE A 6 -2.16 3.72 10.69
CA ILE A 6 -2.26 3.56 9.23
C ILE A 6 -2.86 4.79 8.53
N THR A 7 -3.52 5.69 9.27
CA THR A 7 -4.19 6.87 8.71
C THR A 7 -3.16 7.95 8.34
N GLY A 8 -3.25 8.47 7.11
CA GLY A 8 -2.35 9.51 6.63
C GLY A 8 -1.84 9.26 5.22
N THR A 9 -0.80 9.99 4.83
CA THR A 9 -0.14 9.83 3.52
C THR A 9 1.17 9.09 3.72
N TRP A 10 1.31 7.97 3.02
CA TRP A 10 2.48 7.13 2.99
C TRP A 10 3.22 7.35 1.68
N GLU A 11 4.52 7.62 1.77
CA GLU A 11 5.41 7.62 0.61
C GLU A 11 5.88 6.19 0.38
N LEU A 12 5.68 5.67 -0.84
CA LEU A 12 5.92 4.27 -1.15
C LEU A 12 7.15 4.09 -2.05
N SER A 13 7.79 2.95 -1.87
CA SER A 13 8.85 2.43 -2.73
C SER A 13 8.52 1.00 -3.13
N PHE A 14 8.82 0.66 -4.39
CA PHE A 14 8.49 -0.62 -4.99
C PHE A 14 9.74 -1.37 -5.45
N SER A 15 9.72 -2.68 -5.27
CA SER A 15 10.69 -3.59 -5.88
C SER A 15 9.95 -4.72 -6.59
N ILE A 16 10.28 -4.93 -7.85
CA ILE A 16 9.66 -5.97 -8.68
C ILE A 16 10.62 -7.17 -8.71
N HIS A 17 10.14 -8.34 -8.30
CA HIS A 17 10.90 -9.57 -8.50
C HIS A 17 10.68 -10.08 -9.92
N ASP A 18 11.70 -9.95 -10.76
CA ASP A 18 11.83 -10.69 -12.01
C ASP A 18 12.91 -11.78 -11.85
N SER A 19 12.94 -12.74 -12.76
CA SER A 19 13.96 -13.80 -12.89
C SER A 19 15.40 -13.29 -12.83
N ASP A 20 15.62 -12.03 -13.21
CA ASP A 20 16.76 -11.20 -12.86
C ASP A 20 16.31 -10.17 -11.82
N ILE A 21 16.87 -10.18 -10.60
CA ILE A 21 16.68 -9.08 -9.62
C ILE A 21 17.45 -7.85 -10.15
N LYS A 22 16.92 -7.20 -11.18
CA LYS A 22 17.35 -5.89 -11.62
C LYS A 22 16.51 -4.90 -10.83
N GLN A 23 17.16 -4.23 -9.87
CA GLN A 23 16.58 -3.06 -9.23
C GLN A 23 16.21 -2.07 -10.34
N LEU A 24 14.92 -1.92 -10.62
CA LEU A 24 14.44 -0.70 -11.23
C LEU A 24 14.42 0.32 -10.08
N PRO A 25 15.28 1.36 -10.08
CA PRO A 25 15.18 2.42 -9.11
C PRO A 25 13.90 3.19 -9.43
N PHE A 26 12.77 2.74 -8.89
CA PHE A 26 11.56 3.55 -8.92
C PHE A 26 11.77 4.66 -7.90
N ASP A 27 11.70 5.90 -8.37
CA ASP A 27 11.87 7.07 -7.53
C ASP A 27 10.75 7.08 -6.47
N ILE A 28 11.15 7.07 -5.20
CA ILE A 28 10.29 6.98 -4.00
C ILE A 28 9.23 8.11 -4.00
N THR A 29 9.46 9.16 -4.78
CA THR A 29 8.58 10.32 -4.90
C THR A 29 7.32 10.10 -5.75
N MET A 30 7.22 9.00 -6.51
CA MET A 30 6.13 8.80 -7.48
C MET A 30 4.96 7.97 -6.95
N ALA A 31 5.07 7.32 -5.79
CA ALA A 31 4.02 6.44 -5.28
C ALA A 31 3.54 6.89 -3.90
N LYS A 32 2.22 7.02 -3.75
CA LYS A 32 1.62 7.41 -2.47
C LYS A 32 0.45 6.52 -2.12
N PHE A 33 0.34 6.18 -0.85
CA PHE A 33 -0.83 5.53 -0.30
C PHE A 33 -1.49 6.47 0.71
N VAL A 34 -2.68 6.95 0.37
CA VAL A 34 -3.42 7.94 1.15
C VAL A 34 -4.58 7.24 1.85
N VAL A 35 -4.48 7.08 3.17
CA VAL A 35 -5.53 6.49 3.99
C VAL A 35 -6.35 7.59 4.62
N GLN A 36 -7.58 7.74 4.14
CA GLN A 36 -8.52 8.76 4.62
C GLN A 36 -9.33 8.27 5.82
N LYS A 37 -9.62 6.97 5.88
CA LYS A 37 -10.39 6.36 6.96
C LYS A 37 -9.82 4.99 7.30
N ALA A 38 -9.51 4.78 8.57
CA ALA A 38 -9.22 3.46 9.10
C ALA A 38 -9.91 3.28 10.46
N ASN A 39 -10.70 2.22 10.57
CA ASN A 39 -11.39 1.86 11.80
C ASN A 39 -11.42 0.33 11.95
N ARG A 40 -12.17 -0.17 12.93
CA ARG A 40 -12.31 -1.63 13.15
C ARG A 40 -13.05 -2.35 12.00
N THR A 41 -13.81 -1.62 11.19
CA THR A 41 -14.65 -2.18 10.13
C THR A 41 -13.97 -2.16 8.76
N GLY A 42 -12.94 -1.32 8.56
CA GLY A 42 -12.20 -1.28 7.30
C GLY A 42 -11.20 -0.14 7.20
N VAL A 43 -10.51 -0.14 6.06
CA VAL A 43 -9.59 0.90 5.60
C VAL A 43 -10.10 1.39 4.26
N SER A 44 -10.09 2.69 4.00
CA SER A 44 -10.40 3.25 2.68
C SER A 44 -9.53 4.46 2.38
N GLY A 45 -9.28 4.67 1.09
CA GLY A 45 -8.42 5.73 0.64
C GLY A 45 -8.09 5.62 -0.84
N GLU A 46 -6.90 6.08 -1.20
CA GLU A 46 -6.44 6.13 -2.58
C GLU A 46 -5.00 5.61 -2.68
N MET A 47 -4.70 4.91 -3.76
CA MET A 47 -3.33 4.60 -4.17
C MET A 47 -2.98 5.48 -5.37
N HIS A 48 -1.81 6.10 -5.34
CA HIS A 48 -1.31 7.00 -6.36
C HIS A 48 -0.02 6.41 -6.93
N LEU A 49 0.10 6.38 -8.25
CA LEU A 49 1.28 5.93 -8.95
C LEU A 49 1.56 6.86 -10.15
N GLY A 50 2.59 7.68 -10.03
CA GLY A 50 2.87 8.77 -10.95
C GLY A 50 1.71 9.78 -10.96
N LYS A 51 1.02 9.87 -12.10
CA LYS A 51 -0.16 10.75 -12.28
C LYS A 51 -1.48 9.99 -12.12
N GLU A 52 -1.43 8.67 -12.06
CA GLU A 52 -2.60 7.82 -11.96
C GLU A 52 -3.00 7.65 -10.49
N LYS A 53 -4.30 7.48 -10.26
CA LYS A 53 -4.83 7.17 -8.93
C LYS A 53 -5.98 6.20 -9.03
N VAL A 54 -6.10 5.35 -8.02
CA VAL A 54 -7.21 4.40 -7.86
C VAL A 54 -7.78 4.47 -6.46
N ASN A 55 -9.08 4.27 -6.34
CA ASN A 55 -9.74 4.16 -5.05
C ASN A 55 -9.49 2.76 -4.49
N ILE A 56 -9.29 2.68 -3.19
CA ILE A 56 -9.09 1.40 -2.51
C ILE A 56 -9.95 1.26 -1.27
N SER A 57 -10.30 0.01 -0.97
CA SER A 57 -10.98 -0.40 0.25
C SER A 57 -10.35 -1.66 0.79
N GLY A 58 -10.41 -1.85 2.09
CA GLY A 58 -9.67 -2.90 2.75
C GLY A 58 -10.10 -3.20 4.16
N ARG A 59 -9.36 -4.12 4.78
CA ARG A 59 -9.56 -4.56 6.15
C ARG A 59 -8.24 -4.43 6.92
N LEU A 60 -8.37 -4.02 8.17
CA LEU A 60 -7.28 -4.02 9.12
C LEU A 60 -7.49 -5.18 10.10
N LYS A 61 -6.58 -6.13 10.09
CA LYS A 61 -6.47 -7.15 11.13
C LYS A 61 -5.50 -6.63 12.21
N PRO A 62 -6.01 -6.23 13.39
CA PRO A 62 -5.15 -5.78 14.47
C PRO A 62 -4.26 -6.93 14.96
N GLY A 63 -3.01 -6.61 15.29
CA GLY A 63 -2.02 -7.59 15.75
C GLY A 63 -0.64 -6.97 15.89
N VAL A 64 0.35 -7.82 16.19
CA VAL A 64 1.77 -7.44 16.23
C VAL A 64 2.57 -8.48 15.42
N PRO A 65 2.87 -8.23 14.14
CA PRO A 65 2.51 -7.04 13.35
C PRO A 65 1.02 -6.96 13.02
N SER A 66 0.51 -5.76 12.74
CA SER A 66 -0.83 -5.59 12.21
C SER A 66 -0.83 -5.80 10.70
N VAL A 67 -1.91 -6.37 10.15
CA VAL A 67 -2.02 -6.67 8.72
C VAL A 67 -3.14 -5.84 8.11
N VAL A 68 -2.86 -5.21 6.97
CA VAL A 68 -3.79 -4.41 6.18
C VAL A 68 -3.92 -5.07 4.82
N THR A 69 -5.12 -5.48 4.45
CA THR A 69 -5.41 -5.99 3.10
C THR A 69 -6.23 -4.94 2.38
N ILE A 70 -5.80 -4.51 1.20
CA ILE A 70 -6.50 -3.53 0.36
C ILE A 70 -6.77 -4.11 -1.03
N SER A 71 -7.89 -3.70 -1.61
CA SER A 71 -8.31 -4.01 -2.96
C SER A 71 -8.78 -2.73 -3.65
N GLU A 72 -8.56 -2.66 -4.95
CA GLU A 72 -9.11 -1.62 -5.81
C GLU A 72 -10.63 -1.66 -5.82
N ILE A 73 -11.24 -0.48 -5.80
CA ILE A 73 -12.69 -0.31 -5.92
C ILE A 73 -13.04 0.68 -7.01
N ASP A 74 -14.20 0.48 -7.65
CA ASP A 74 -14.76 1.40 -8.63
C ASP A 74 -15.39 2.65 -7.96
N VAL A 75 -15.98 3.51 -8.77
CA VAL A 75 -16.68 4.73 -8.31
C VAL A 75 -17.89 4.46 -7.42
N ASN A 76 -18.43 3.23 -7.45
CA ASN A 76 -19.57 2.80 -6.64
C ASN A 76 -19.12 2.05 -5.37
N GLY A 77 -17.81 1.88 -5.16
CA GLY A 77 -17.25 1.12 -4.04
C GLY A 77 -17.28 -0.39 -4.22
N VAL A 78 -17.51 -0.88 -5.45
CA VAL A 78 -17.47 -2.30 -5.79
C VAL A 78 -16.03 -2.72 -6.07
N ILE A 79 -15.61 -3.87 -5.56
CA ILE A 79 -14.27 -4.40 -5.79
C ILE A 79 -14.07 -4.65 -7.28
N VAL A 80 -12.96 -4.15 -7.83
CA VAL A 80 -12.53 -4.45 -9.20
C VAL A 80 -11.91 -5.84 -9.21
N ASN A 81 -12.60 -6.81 -9.78
CA ASN A 81 -12.06 -8.15 -9.99
C ASN A 81 -10.78 -8.06 -10.85
N ASP A 82 -9.74 -8.81 -10.48
CA ASP A 82 -8.42 -8.75 -11.14
C ASP A 82 -7.85 -7.31 -11.25
N GLY A 83 -8.18 -6.46 -10.27
CA GLY A 83 -7.60 -5.12 -10.10
C GLY A 83 -6.33 -5.14 -9.26
N LEU A 84 -6.04 -4.04 -8.58
CA LEU A 84 -4.98 -3.97 -7.58
C LEU A 84 -5.39 -4.67 -6.28
N GLU A 85 -4.49 -5.49 -5.76
CA GLU A 85 -4.58 -6.10 -4.43
C GLU A 85 -3.26 -5.94 -3.69
N ALA A 86 -3.30 -5.62 -2.40
CA ALA A 86 -2.10 -5.58 -1.57
C ALA A 86 -2.33 -6.10 -0.15
N MET A 87 -1.27 -6.68 0.41
CA MET A 87 -1.15 -7.07 1.81
C MET A 87 0.03 -6.34 2.42
N LEU A 88 -0.26 -5.45 3.36
CA LEU A 88 0.70 -4.58 4.03
C LEU A 88 0.77 -4.93 5.51
N TYR A 89 1.96 -4.83 6.08
CA TYR A 89 2.27 -5.09 7.47
C TYR A 89 2.71 -3.79 8.13
N ILE A 90 2.11 -3.49 9.27
CA ILE A 90 2.54 -2.42 10.16
C ILE A 90 3.34 -3.09 11.28
N PRO A 91 4.66 -2.91 11.34
CA PRO A 91 5.49 -3.52 12.38
C PRO A 91 5.12 -2.98 13.77
N PRO A 92 5.43 -3.74 14.83
CA PRO A 92 5.36 -3.22 16.19
C PRO A 92 6.17 -1.94 16.32
N TRP A 93 5.73 -1.09 17.23
CA TRP A 93 6.56 0.00 17.70
C TRP A 93 7.54 -0.54 18.74
N TRP A 94 8.84 -0.40 18.48
CA TRP A 94 9.89 -0.82 19.41
C TRP A 94 10.36 0.38 20.25
N PRO A 95 10.08 0.43 21.56
CA PRO A 95 10.42 1.60 22.40
C PRO A 95 11.91 1.92 22.47
N THR A 96 12.77 0.95 22.13
CA THR A 96 14.22 1.08 22.15
C THR A 96 14.80 1.72 20.89
N VAL A 97 13.98 1.94 19.86
CA VAL A 97 14.41 2.55 18.59
C VAL A 97 13.82 3.96 18.51
N ASN A 98 14.67 4.94 18.25
CA ASN A 98 14.24 6.32 18.02
C ASN A 98 13.64 6.43 16.61
N TYR A 99 12.33 6.24 16.51
CA TYR A 99 11.61 6.37 15.24
C TYR A 99 11.31 7.84 14.94
N GLU A 100 11.63 8.27 13.73
CA GLU A 100 11.10 9.52 13.15
C GLU A 100 9.91 9.25 12.22
N TYR A 101 9.75 7.98 11.81
CA TYR A 101 8.79 7.52 10.82
C TYR A 101 8.10 6.23 11.28
N ASP A 102 6.82 6.13 10.95
CA ASP A 102 6.10 4.88 10.86
C ASP A 102 6.42 4.19 9.53
N ILE A 103 6.39 2.85 9.52
CA ILE A 103 6.80 2.02 8.38
C ILE A 103 5.66 1.07 8.01
N ILE A 104 5.50 0.81 6.72
CA ILE A 104 4.76 -0.35 6.19
C ILE A 104 5.65 -1.13 5.25
N VAL A 105 5.45 -2.45 5.23
CA VAL A 105 6.09 -3.35 4.26
C VAL A 105 5.07 -4.37 3.79
N GLY A 106 5.21 -4.92 2.58
CA GLY A 106 4.24 -5.89 2.11
C GLY A 106 4.41 -6.27 0.66
N THR A 107 3.35 -6.82 0.10
CA THR A 107 3.27 -7.25 -1.30
C THR A 107 2.03 -6.65 -1.95
N MET A 108 2.16 -6.29 -3.22
CA MET A 108 1.10 -5.80 -4.07
C MET A 108 1.12 -6.53 -5.41
N ILE A 109 -0.04 -6.73 -6.00
CA ILE A 109 -0.22 -7.22 -7.36
C ILE A 109 -1.13 -6.20 -8.06
N ILE A 110 -0.77 -5.84 -9.29
CA ILE A 110 -1.62 -5.04 -10.17
C ILE A 110 -2.11 -5.96 -11.28
N GLY A 111 -3.40 -6.31 -11.21
CA GLY A 111 -4.05 -7.16 -12.20
C GLY A 111 -4.43 -6.41 -13.49
N PRO A 112 -4.77 -7.14 -14.56
CA PRO A 112 -5.03 -6.59 -15.89
C PRO A 112 -6.25 -5.66 -15.97
N LEU A 113 -7.19 -5.77 -15.02
CA LEU A 113 -8.39 -4.95 -14.98
C LEU A 113 -8.23 -3.71 -14.09
N SER A 114 -7.04 -3.49 -13.51
CA SER A 114 -6.75 -2.27 -12.75
C SER A 114 -6.91 -1.02 -13.61
N TYR A 115 -7.35 0.06 -12.98
CA TYR A 115 -7.35 1.39 -13.58
C TYR A 115 -5.94 1.96 -13.72
N PHE A 116 -4.93 1.39 -13.03
CA PHE A 116 -3.53 1.66 -13.35
C PHE A 116 -3.16 1.08 -14.72
N LYS A 117 -2.57 1.90 -15.60
CA LYS A 117 -2.17 1.53 -16.98
C LYS A 117 -0.65 1.46 -17.15
N ILE A 118 0.03 1.01 -16.12
CA ILE A 118 1.49 0.94 -16.05
C ILE A 118 1.93 -0.48 -16.36
N ASN A 119 2.34 -0.69 -17.61
CA ASN A 119 2.66 -2.01 -18.16
C ASN A 119 3.80 -2.71 -17.40
N GLU A 120 4.72 -1.97 -16.77
CA GLU A 120 5.84 -2.54 -16.02
C GLU A 120 5.40 -3.38 -14.80
N PHE A 121 4.22 -3.11 -14.24
CA PHE A 121 3.73 -3.75 -13.02
C PHE A 121 2.71 -4.87 -13.26
N ASN A 122 2.19 -4.98 -14.48
CA ASN A 122 1.09 -5.91 -14.78
C ASN A 122 1.48 -7.35 -14.48
N GLN A 123 0.65 -8.00 -13.65
CA GLN A 123 0.78 -9.42 -13.28
C GLN A 123 2.10 -9.79 -12.59
N ARG A 124 2.77 -8.82 -11.96
CA ARG A 124 3.99 -9.06 -11.18
C ARG A 124 3.72 -8.97 -9.68
N VAL A 125 4.48 -9.73 -8.90
CA VAL A 125 4.54 -9.55 -7.45
C VAL A 125 5.47 -8.38 -7.15
N ILE A 126 4.91 -7.36 -6.51
CA ILE A 126 5.59 -6.11 -6.19
C ILE A 126 5.81 -6.08 -4.69
N LEU A 127 7.05 -6.03 -4.24
CA LEU A 127 7.35 -5.68 -2.85
C LEU A 127 7.08 -4.20 -2.66
N VAL A 128 6.32 -3.90 -1.61
CA VAL A 128 5.98 -2.54 -1.20
C VAL A 128 6.69 -2.25 0.11
N SER A 129 7.34 -1.10 0.19
CA SER A 129 7.73 -0.50 1.46
C SER A 129 7.23 0.94 1.47
N GLY A 130 6.94 1.48 2.65
CA GLY A 130 6.49 2.85 2.74
C GLY A 130 6.76 3.45 4.10
N ILE A 131 6.87 4.77 4.12
CA ILE A 131 7.11 5.55 5.33
C ILE A 131 6.08 6.67 5.48
N GLN A 132 5.78 6.99 6.72
CA GLN A 132 5.00 8.15 7.11
C GLN A 132 5.69 8.83 8.28
N LYS A 133 5.99 10.12 8.19
CA LYS A 133 6.55 10.87 9.32
C LYS A 133 5.50 10.97 10.44
N PHE A 134 5.93 10.85 11.69
CA PHE A 134 5.02 11.14 12.81
C PHE A 134 4.52 12.58 12.74
N VAL A 135 3.21 12.75 12.95
CA VAL A 135 2.54 14.06 13.04
C VAL A 135 2.42 14.45 14.50
#